data_AF-A0A522WDR7-F1
#
_entry.id   AF-A0A522WDR7-F1
#
_cell.length_a   1.000
_cell.length_b   1.000
_cell.length_c   1.000
_cell.angle_alpha   90.00
_cell.angle_beta   90.00
_cell.angle_gamma   90.00
#
_symmetry.space_group_name_H-M   'P 1'
#
loop_
_entity.id
_entity.type
_entity.pdbx_description
1 polymer ?
#
loop_
_entity_poly.entity_id
_entity_poly.type
_entity_poly.pdbx_seq_one_letter_code
_entity_poly.pdbx_strand_id
1 'polypeptide(L)'
;MKPETIKGVTLIELIMAIMIVGILTAVSSLYIKETIDLWRFLSFRSEAVAQGRTALVRMDREIRQVKDSASIALADLSRLRFTSLDLSGDGNDDTVEFYRDAATNELRRIFNNNPAQGDILASGVTNLVFTYYNSANSEIPVPVADTTQVYRVAIEINIASGTQTKT
;
A
#
# COMPACT_ATOMS: atom_id res chain seq x y z
N MET A 1 -58.33 40.51 -6.73
CA MET A 1 -56.96 40.32 -6.20
C MET A 1 -56.96 40.73 -4.74
N LYS A 2 -56.85 39.78 -3.80
CA LYS A 2 -56.76 40.12 -2.37
C LYS A 2 -55.32 40.54 -2.06
N PRO A 3 -55.09 41.65 -1.34
CA PRO A 3 -53.74 42.06 -0.95
C PRO A 3 -53.20 41.08 0.08
N GLU A 4 -52.03 40.50 -0.19
CA GLU A 4 -51.32 39.65 0.77
C GLU A 4 -50.65 40.54 1.82
N THR A 5 -50.95 40.28 3.09
CA THR A 5 -50.42 41.03 4.22
C THR A 5 -49.02 40.54 4.54
N ILE A 6 -48.02 41.40 4.31
CA ILE A 6 -46.62 41.13 4.67
C ILE A 6 -46.51 41.20 6.19
N LYS A 7 -46.34 40.05 6.85
CA LYS A 7 -46.12 39.98 8.31
C LYS A 7 -44.65 40.22 8.62
N GLY A 8 -44.37 41.19 9.50
CA GLY A 8 -43.03 41.45 10.03
C GLY A 8 -42.64 40.44 11.11
N VAL A 9 -41.35 40.13 11.22
CA VAL A 9 -40.77 39.25 12.25
C VAL A 9 -40.37 40.08 13.46
N THR A 10 -40.64 39.57 14.66
CA THR A 10 -40.23 40.27 15.90
C THR A 10 -38.74 40.07 16.19
N LEU A 11 -38.10 41.05 16.84
CA LEU A 11 -36.67 40.96 17.20
C LEU A 11 -36.37 39.71 18.04
N ILE A 12 -37.27 39.36 18.97
CA ILE A 12 -37.11 38.19 19.84
C ILE A 12 -37.20 36.87 19.05
N GLU A 13 -38.06 36.82 18.04
CA GLU A 13 -38.23 35.66 17.17
C GLU A 13 -37.00 35.42 16.29
N LEU A 14 -36.36 36.51 15.81
CA LEU A 14 -35.08 36.44 15.11
C LEU A 14 -33.96 35.91 16.03
N ILE A 15 -33.87 36.41 17.27
CA ILE A 15 -32.86 35.97 18.24
C ILE A 15 -33.05 34.48 18.57
N MET A 16 -34.29 34.03 18.81
CA MET A 16 -34.59 32.62 19.07
C MET A 16 -34.23 31.74 17.87
N ALA A 17 -34.55 32.17 16.64
CA ALA A 17 -34.20 31.43 15.43
C ALA A 17 -32.68 31.23 15.29
N ILE A 18 -31.88 32.29 15.47
CA ILE A 18 -30.42 32.20 15.40
C ILE A 18 -29.87 31.30 16.51
N MET A 19 -30.44 31.36 17.72
CA MET A 19 -30.01 30.52 18.84
C MET A 19 -30.29 29.02 18.56
N ILE A 20 -31.48 28.70 18.05
CA ILE A 20 -31.87 27.33 17.69
C ILE A 20 -30.99 26.80 16.56
N VAL A 21 -30.72 27.60 15.52
CA VAL A 21 -29.82 27.22 14.42
C VAL A 21 -28.39 26.99 14.93
N GLY A 22 -27.91 27.82 15.87
CA GLY A 22 -26.60 27.64 16.50
C GLY A 22 -26.48 26.31 17.25
N ILE A 23 -27.49 25.96 18.06
CA ILE A 23 -27.54 24.68 18.79
C ILE A 23 -27.59 23.50 17.80
N LEU A 24 -28.46 23.56 16.79
CA LEU A 24 -28.58 22.52 15.77
C LEU A 24 -27.28 22.33 14.98
N THR A 25 -26.59 23.42 14.65
CA THR A 25 -25.30 23.38 13.93
C THR A 25 -24.22 22.75 14.79
N ALA A 26 -24.16 23.06 16.09
CA ALA A 26 -23.20 22.47 17.02
C ALA A 26 -23.38 20.96 17.16
N VAL A 27 -24.63 20.50 17.31
CA VAL A 27 -24.95 19.06 17.37
C VAL A 27 -24.61 18.37 16.06
N SER A 28 -24.95 18.99 14.92
CA SER A 28 -24.66 18.43 13.58
C SER A 28 -23.16 18.32 13.30
N SER A 29 -22.36 19.26 13.81
CA SER A 29 -20.89 19.26 13.66
C SER A 29 -20.23 18.01 14.24
N LEU A 30 -20.77 17.46 15.35
CA LEU A 30 -20.23 16.25 15.97
C LEU A 30 -20.40 15.03 15.07
N TYR A 31 -21.57 14.86 14.46
CA TYR A 31 -21.86 13.73 13.56
C TYR A 31 -21.07 13.79 12.24
N ILE A 32 -20.79 15.00 11.74
CA ILE A 32 -20.02 15.19 10.51
C ILE A 32 -18.56 14.73 10.71
N LYS A 33 -17.96 15.00 11.88
CA LYS A 33 -16.58 14.58 12.18
C LYS A 33 -16.41 13.06 12.15
N GLU A 34 -17.31 12.34 12.82
CA GLU A 34 -17.28 10.87 12.83
C GLU A 34 -17.43 10.27 11.44
N THR A 35 -18.31 10.85 10.62
CA THR A 35 -18.52 10.40 9.23
C THR A 35 -17.28 10.62 8.36
N ILE A 36 -16.61 11.76 8.52
CA ILE A 36 -15.36 12.07 7.78
C ILE A 36 -14.24 11.13 8.21
N ASP A 37 -14.10 10.85 9.50
CA ASP A 37 -13.04 9.98 10.02
C ASP A 37 -13.23 8.53 9.53
N LEU A 38 -14.47 8.03 9.55
CA LEU A 38 -14.81 6.71 8.99
C LEU A 38 -14.51 6.63 7.49
N TRP A 39 -14.89 7.65 6.73
CA TRP A 39 -14.65 7.67 5.28
C TRP A 39 -13.16 7.74 4.94
N ARG A 40 -12.38 8.55 5.68
CA ARG A 40 -10.92 8.60 5.56
C ARG A 40 -10.28 7.26 5.88
N PHE A 41 -10.66 6.64 6.99
CA PHE A 41 -10.14 5.33 7.38
C PHE A 41 -10.42 4.26 6.31
N LEU A 42 -11.65 4.22 5.78
CA LEU A 42 -12.01 3.26 4.72
C LEU A 42 -11.24 3.53 3.42
N SER A 43 -11.07 4.79 3.04
CA SER A 43 -10.33 5.19 1.84
C SER A 43 -8.85 4.78 1.93
N PHE A 44 -8.19 5.03 3.07
CA PHE A 44 -6.80 4.63 3.27
C PHE A 44 -6.60 3.11 3.27
N ARG A 45 -7.53 2.36 3.88
CA ARG A 45 -7.48 0.90 3.84
C ARG A 45 -7.63 0.38 2.40
N SER A 46 -8.52 0.97 1.63
CA SER A 46 -8.72 0.60 0.22
C SER A 46 -7.47 0.87 -0.61
N GLU A 47 -6.82 2.01 -0.40
CA GLU A 47 -5.58 2.37 -1.09
C GLU A 47 -4.42 1.42 -0.74
N ALA A 48 -4.21 1.13 0.56
CA ALA A 48 -3.18 0.21 1.01
C ALA A 48 -3.33 -1.20 0.41
N VAL A 49 -4.56 -1.72 0.36
CA VAL A 49 -4.86 -3.02 -0.25
C VAL A 49 -4.62 -2.98 -1.77
N ALA A 50 -5.02 -1.91 -2.44
CA ALA A 50 -4.82 -1.77 -3.89
C ALA A 50 -3.33 -1.70 -4.26
N GLN A 51 -2.54 -0.93 -3.53
CA GLN A 51 -1.09 -0.84 -3.71
C GLN A 51 -0.42 -2.20 -3.43
N GLY A 52 -0.75 -2.83 -2.31
CA GLY A 52 -0.20 -4.15 -1.96
C GLY A 52 -0.51 -5.23 -3.00
N ARG A 53 -1.75 -5.28 -3.50
CA ARG A 53 -2.14 -6.23 -4.55
C ARG A 53 -1.37 -5.98 -5.86
N THR A 54 -1.24 -4.72 -6.25
CA THR A 54 -0.51 -4.35 -7.47
C THR A 54 0.96 -4.72 -7.36
N ALA A 55 1.58 -4.47 -6.20
CA ALA A 55 2.95 -4.86 -5.92
C ALA A 55 3.14 -6.39 -6.00
N LEU A 56 2.30 -7.17 -5.33
CA LEU A 56 2.38 -8.64 -5.34
C LEU A 56 2.20 -9.22 -6.75
N VAL A 57 1.26 -8.71 -7.55
CA VAL A 57 1.06 -9.15 -8.94
C VAL A 57 2.29 -8.86 -9.78
N ARG A 58 2.92 -7.69 -9.59
CA ARG A 58 4.16 -7.35 -10.30
C ARG A 58 5.31 -8.25 -9.87
N MET A 59 5.48 -8.48 -8.57
CA MET A 59 6.50 -9.39 -8.05
C MET A 59 6.32 -10.82 -8.56
N ASP A 60 5.10 -11.38 -8.49
CA ASP A 60 4.80 -12.73 -9.00
C ASP A 60 5.12 -12.84 -10.50
N ARG A 61 4.70 -11.86 -11.31
CA ARG A 61 4.99 -11.85 -12.74
C ARG A 61 6.49 -11.85 -13.03
N GLU A 62 7.25 -11.00 -12.35
CA GLU A 62 8.69 -10.86 -12.61
C GLU A 62 9.49 -12.04 -12.06
N ILE A 63 9.12 -12.59 -10.89
CA ILE A 63 9.74 -13.81 -10.32
C ILE A 63 9.49 -15.02 -11.22
N ARG A 64 8.33 -15.11 -11.88
CA ARG A 64 8.07 -16.17 -12.86
C ARG A 64 8.94 -16.08 -14.12
N GLN A 65 9.56 -14.94 -14.37
CA GLN A 65 10.44 -14.69 -15.52
C GLN A 65 11.93 -14.84 -15.19
N VAL A 66 12.26 -15.37 -14.00
CA VAL A 66 13.62 -15.81 -13.67
C VAL A 66 14.10 -16.77 -14.76
N LYS A 67 15.28 -16.48 -15.33
CA LYS A 67 15.81 -17.21 -16.48
C LYS A 67 16.07 -18.68 -16.19
N ASP A 68 16.78 -18.97 -15.10
CA ASP A 68 17.05 -20.31 -14.61
C ASP A 68 17.33 -20.29 -13.10
N SER A 69 17.48 -21.46 -12.48
CA SER A 69 17.74 -21.55 -11.04
C SER A 69 19.10 -20.97 -10.62
N ALA A 70 20.06 -20.87 -11.55
CA ALA A 70 21.36 -20.24 -11.32
C ALA A 70 21.31 -18.70 -11.42
N SER A 71 20.24 -18.15 -11.99
CA SER A 71 20.02 -16.71 -12.17
C SER A 71 19.51 -16.01 -10.93
N ILE A 72 19.24 -16.73 -9.84
CA ILE A 72 18.96 -16.14 -8.53
C ILE A 72 20.29 -15.81 -7.85
N ALA A 73 20.61 -14.51 -7.79
CA ALA A 73 21.87 -14.00 -7.26
C ALA A 73 21.83 -13.75 -5.75
N LEU A 74 20.65 -13.50 -5.17
CA LEU A 74 20.48 -13.27 -3.74
C LEU A 74 19.08 -13.73 -3.33
N ALA A 75 19.00 -14.63 -2.36
CA ALA A 75 17.76 -15.10 -1.76
C ALA A 75 17.88 -15.04 -0.23
N ASP A 76 17.42 -13.93 0.34
CA ASP A 76 17.49 -13.61 1.76
C ASP A 76 16.08 -13.31 2.30
N LEU A 77 15.94 -13.19 3.63
CA LEU A 77 14.64 -13.03 4.29
C LEU A 77 13.83 -11.86 3.75
N SER A 78 14.45 -10.70 3.50
CA SER A 78 13.75 -9.47 3.10
C SER A 78 14.24 -8.89 1.78
N ARG A 79 15.05 -9.66 1.04
CA ARG A 79 15.67 -9.22 -0.21
C ARG A 79 15.80 -10.39 -1.18
N LEU A 80 15.37 -10.16 -2.42
CA LEU A 80 15.46 -11.13 -3.50
C LEU A 80 16.03 -10.44 -4.74
N ARG A 81 17.11 -10.98 -5.30
CA ARG A 81 17.73 -10.50 -6.54
C ARG A 81 17.90 -11.64 -7.53
N PHE A 82 17.49 -11.40 -8.77
CA PHE A 82 17.60 -12.38 -9.85
C PHE A 82 17.77 -11.71 -11.21
N THR A 83 18.20 -12.52 -12.18
CA THR A 83 18.21 -12.17 -13.60
C THR A 83 16.98 -12.77 -14.27
N SER A 84 16.24 -11.92 -15.00
CA SER A 84 15.05 -12.30 -15.78
C SER A 84 15.32 -12.23 -17.27
N LEU A 85 14.55 -13.00 -18.04
CA LEU A 85 14.54 -12.91 -19.50
C LEU A 85 13.93 -11.58 -19.94
N ASP A 86 14.72 -10.75 -20.61
CA ASP A 86 14.35 -9.53 -21.36
C ASP A 86 12.96 -8.95 -21.01
N LEU A 87 12.86 -8.36 -19.82
CA LEU A 87 11.66 -7.67 -19.34
C LEU A 87 11.46 -6.34 -20.09
N SER A 88 12.54 -5.74 -20.57
CA SER A 88 12.54 -4.45 -21.25
C SER A 88 12.22 -4.52 -22.75
N GLY A 89 12.40 -5.69 -23.36
CA GLY A 89 12.23 -5.93 -24.80
C GLY A 89 13.40 -5.43 -25.65
N ASP A 90 14.58 -5.24 -25.04
CA ASP A 90 15.79 -4.70 -25.69
C ASP A 90 16.74 -5.80 -26.21
N GLY A 91 16.40 -7.07 -25.99
CA GLY A 91 17.17 -8.24 -26.37
C GLY A 91 18.25 -8.66 -25.36
N ASN A 92 18.35 -8.01 -24.19
CA ASN A 92 19.28 -8.36 -23.12
C ASN A 92 18.54 -8.89 -21.89
N ASP A 93 19.21 -9.71 -21.09
CA ASP A 93 18.67 -10.14 -19.80
C ASP A 93 18.70 -8.98 -18.79
N ASP A 94 17.64 -8.86 -18.00
CA ASP A 94 17.47 -7.79 -17.03
C ASP A 94 17.76 -8.28 -15.60
N THR A 95 18.24 -7.39 -14.74
CA THR A 95 18.38 -7.67 -13.30
C THR A 95 17.24 -7.03 -12.52
N VAL A 96 16.55 -7.82 -11.70
CA VAL A 96 15.49 -7.36 -10.80
C VAL A 96 15.89 -7.63 -9.36
N GLU A 97 15.66 -6.63 -8.51
CA GLU A 97 15.84 -6.76 -7.08
C GLU A 97 14.64 -6.20 -6.33
N PHE A 98 14.06 -6.99 -5.44
CA PHE A 98 13.01 -6.57 -4.52
C PHE A 98 13.55 -6.48 -3.10
N TYR A 99 13.23 -5.39 -2.40
CA TYR A 99 13.59 -5.21 -1.01
C TYR A 99 12.63 -4.26 -0.30
N ARG A 100 12.59 -4.34 1.02
CA ARG A 100 11.93 -3.33 1.86
C ARG A 100 12.97 -2.29 2.32
N ASP A 101 12.71 -1.03 2.01
CA ASP A 101 13.42 0.08 2.62
C ASP A 101 12.79 0.40 3.99
N ALA A 102 13.51 0.06 5.05
CA ALA A 102 13.07 0.26 6.42
C ALA A 102 13.04 1.74 6.84
N ALA A 103 13.81 2.62 6.18
CA ALA A 103 13.84 4.04 6.51
C ALA A 103 12.57 4.76 6.02
N THR A 104 12.05 4.33 4.88
CA THR A 104 10.88 4.93 4.23
C THR A 104 9.60 4.09 4.38
N ASN A 105 9.70 2.85 4.87
CA ASN A 105 8.61 1.87 4.90
C ASN A 105 8.04 1.59 3.50
N GLU A 106 8.93 1.47 2.51
CA GLU A 106 8.54 1.25 1.12
C GLU A 106 9.03 -0.10 0.63
N LEU A 107 8.17 -0.81 -0.10
CA LEU A 107 8.59 -1.91 -0.94
C LEU A 107 9.12 -1.34 -2.24
N ARG A 108 10.39 -1.60 -2.52
CA ARG A 108 11.11 -1.06 -3.67
C ARG A 108 11.58 -2.16 -4.60
N ARG A 109 11.69 -1.78 -5.86
CA ARG A 109 12.21 -2.60 -6.95
C ARG A 109 13.35 -1.86 -7.62
N ILE A 110 14.54 -2.46 -7.67
CA ILE A 110 15.64 -1.98 -8.52
C ILE A 110 15.63 -2.77 -9.83
N PHE A 111 15.78 -2.04 -10.92
CA PHE A 111 15.90 -2.60 -12.26
C PHE A 111 17.29 -2.31 -12.82
N ASN A 112 17.92 -3.29 -13.46
CA ASN A 112 19.24 -3.19 -14.08
C ASN A 112 20.30 -2.55 -13.19
N ASN A 113 20.30 -2.92 -11.91
CA ASN A 113 21.24 -2.44 -10.89
C ASN A 113 21.31 -0.91 -10.75
N ASN A 114 20.25 -0.19 -11.13
CA ASN A 114 20.19 1.26 -11.03
C ASN A 114 19.39 1.72 -9.79
N PRO A 115 20.05 1.99 -8.64
CA PRO A 115 19.37 2.39 -7.41
C PRO A 115 18.69 3.76 -7.51
N ALA A 116 19.15 4.64 -8.41
CA ALA A 116 18.53 5.96 -8.63
C ALA A 116 17.16 5.86 -9.32
N GLN A 117 16.85 4.72 -9.93
CA GLN A 117 15.59 4.41 -10.61
C GLN A 117 14.74 3.38 -9.85
N GLY A 118 14.99 3.19 -8.55
CA GLY A 118 14.23 2.23 -7.76
C GLY A 118 12.73 2.58 -7.73
N ASP A 119 11.91 1.78 -8.41
CA ASP A 119 10.46 1.91 -8.44
C ASP A 119 9.90 1.65 -7.03
N ILE A 120 9.06 2.56 -6.53
CA ILE A 120 8.26 2.32 -5.33
C ILE A 120 7.05 1.49 -5.74
N LEU A 121 6.93 0.28 -5.20
CA LEU A 121 5.81 -0.62 -5.50
C LEU A 121 4.64 -0.45 -4.52
N ALA A 122 4.94 -0.21 -3.24
CA ALA A 122 3.96 0.05 -2.21
C ALA A 122 4.59 0.84 -1.05
N SER A 123 3.80 1.70 -0.41
CA SER A 123 4.18 2.45 0.78
C SER A 123 3.51 1.88 2.04
N GLY A 124 4.03 2.22 3.22
CA GLY A 124 3.51 1.71 4.50
C GLY A 124 3.80 0.23 4.74
N VAL A 125 4.79 -0.33 4.06
CA VAL A 125 5.20 -1.72 4.22
C VAL A 125 6.00 -1.85 5.51
N THR A 126 5.45 -2.58 6.47
CA THR A 126 6.06 -2.82 7.79
C THR A 126 6.86 -4.12 7.83
N ASN A 127 6.47 -5.10 7.02
CA ASN A 127 7.18 -6.37 6.89
C ASN A 127 7.19 -6.82 5.44
N LEU A 128 8.31 -7.41 5.02
CA LEU A 128 8.47 -8.14 3.77
C LEU A 128 9.30 -9.38 4.08
N VAL A 129 8.73 -10.56 3.81
CA VAL A 129 9.40 -11.84 4.03
C VAL A 129 9.31 -12.68 2.77
N PHE A 130 10.46 -13.22 2.37
CA PHE A 130 10.59 -14.26 1.37
C PHE A 130 10.87 -15.59 2.05
N THR A 131 10.09 -16.60 1.69
CA THR A 131 10.32 -17.98 2.10
C THR A 131 10.58 -18.84 0.88
N TYR A 132 11.64 -19.63 0.92
CA TYR A 132 12.10 -20.42 -0.22
C TYR A 132 11.82 -21.90 0.03
N TYR A 133 11.39 -22.60 -1.00
CA TYR A 133 11.14 -24.03 -0.93
C TYR A 133 11.87 -24.78 -2.04
N ASN A 134 12.34 -25.98 -1.71
CA ASN A 134 12.95 -26.89 -2.66
C ASN A 134 11.92 -27.72 -3.45
N SER A 135 12.38 -28.58 -4.34
CA SER A 135 11.53 -29.47 -5.17
C SER A 135 10.65 -30.42 -4.36
N ALA A 136 11.05 -30.74 -3.12
CA ALA A 136 10.27 -31.56 -2.19
C ALA A 136 9.28 -30.72 -1.35
N ASN A 137 9.10 -29.43 -1.66
CA ASN A 137 8.31 -28.47 -0.86
C ASN A 137 8.81 -28.28 0.58
N SER A 138 10.06 -28.62 0.88
CA SER A 138 10.68 -28.28 2.17
C SER A 138 11.21 -26.86 2.13
N GLU A 139 11.00 -26.11 3.21
CA GLU A 139 11.57 -24.78 3.38
C GLU A 139 13.10 -24.86 3.41
N ILE A 140 13.74 -23.88 2.76
CA ILE A 140 15.19 -23.73 2.71
C ILE A 140 15.56 -22.59 3.67
N PRO A 141 16.52 -22.81 4.59
CA PRO A 141 17.01 -21.75 5.46
C PRO A 141 17.56 -20.55 4.67
N VAL A 142 17.27 -19.34 5.16
CA VAL A 142 17.80 -18.08 4.63
C VAL A 142 19.02 -17.60 5.44
N PRO A 143 20.02 -16.96 4.81
CA PRO A 143 20.15 -16.77 3.37
C PRO A 143 20.42 -18.10 2.65
N VAL A 144 19.82 -18.28 1.47
CA VAL A 144 19.93 -19.52 0.71
C VAL A 144 21.36 -19.69 0.19
N ALA A 145 22.06 -20.72 0.67
CA ALA A 145 23.44 -20.99 0.29
C ALA A 145 23.57 -21.52 -1.15
N ASP A 146 22.64 -22.36 -1.59
CA ASP A 146 22.57 -22.91 -2.94
C ASP A 146 21.24 -22.49 -3.59
N THR A 147 21.29 -21.39 -4.34
CA THR A 147 20.10 -20.81 -4.99
C THR A 147 19.53 -21.70 -6.10
N THR A 148 20.30 -22.67 -6.60
CA THR A 148 19.83 -23.62 -7.61
C THR A 148 18.74 -24.56 -7.08
N GLN A 149 18.63 -24.67 -5.76
CA GLN A 149 17.61 -25.47 -5.07
C GLN A 149 16.30 -24.72 -4.85
N VAL A 150 16.18 -23.45 -5.26
CA VAL A 150 14.94 -22.69 -5.11
C VAL A 150 13.96 -23.08 -6.21
N TYR A 151 12.86 -23.72 -5.82
CA TYR A 151 11.77 -24.11 -6.73
C TYR A 151 10.51 -23.25 -6.54
N ARG A 152 10.27 -22.74 -5.34
CA ARG A 152 9.14 -21.86 -5.04
C ARG A 152 9.57 -20.76 -4.09
N VAL A 153 9.08 -19.56 -4.36
CA VAL A 153 9.21 -18.39 -3.48
C VAL A 153 7.82 -18.04 -2.98
N ALA A 154 7.63 -18.03 -1.67
CA ALA A 154 6.46 -17.42 -1.03
C ALA A 154 6.82 -16.02 -0.56
N ILE A 155 5.86 -15.11 -0.67
CA ILE A 155 6.03 -13.69 -0.33
C ILE A 155 4.97 -13.36 0.71
N GLU A 156 5.40 -12.85 1.86
CA GLU A 156 4.53 -12.26 2.87
C GLU A 156 4.80 -10.76 2.94
N ILE A 157 3.73 -9.96 2.92
CA ILE A 157 3.82 -8.51 3.12
C ILE A 157 2.83 -8.08 4.20
N ASN A 158 3.29 -7.22 5.10
CA ASN A 158 2.41 -6.53 6.05
C ASN A 158 2.42 -5.03 5.72
N ILE A 159 1.25 -4.49 5.42
CA ILE A 159 1.06 -3.06 5.12
C ILE A 159 0.25 -2.46 6.25
N ALA A 160 0.80 -1.40 6.85
CA ALA A 160 0.10 -0.59 7.84
C ALA A 160 -0.22 0.78 7.23
N SER A 161 -1.49 1.17 7.29
CA SER A 161 -1.95 2.51 6.92
C SER A 161 -2.52 3.19 8.17
N GLY A 162 -1.94 4.33 8.56
CA GLY A 162 -2.47 5.21 9.58
C GLY A 162 -1.80 5.09 10.94
N THR A 163 -0.80 5.96 11.18
CA THR A 163 -0.41 6.35 12.54
C THR A 163 -1.38 7.43 13.03
N GLN A 164 -2.64 7.08 13.29
CA GLN A 164 -3.49 7.96 14.08
C GLN A 164 -3.49 7.46 15.52
N THR A 165 -2.52 7.94 16.27
CA THR A 165 -2.56 7.90 17.73
C THR A 165 -3.72 8.80 18.16
N LYS A 166 -4.87 8.20 18.48
CA LYS A 166 -5.88 8.90 19.28
C LYS A 166 -5.22 9.28 20.61
N THR A 167 -5.04 10.57 20.84
CA THR A 167 -4.82 11.14 22.17
C THR A 167 -6.12 11.81 22.59
#